data_AF-A0A7C1VAI6-F1
#
_entry.id   AF-A0A7C1VAI6-F1
#
_cell.length_a   1.000
_cell.length_b   1.000
_cell.length_c   1.000
_cell.angle_alpha   90.00
_cell.angle_beta   90.00
_cell.angle_gamma   90.00
#
_symmetry.space_group_name_H-M   'P 1'
#
loop_
_entity.id
_entity.type
_entity.pdbx_description
1 polymer ?
#
loop_
_entity_poly.entity_id
_entity_poly.type
_entity_poly.pdbx_seq_one_letter_code
_entity_poly.pdbx_strand_id
1 'polypeptide(L)'
;MNRKGQGGIFVIIAIMIFIIGMVSVNLIKPDVTTLRSATGLNCVNASAISDGTKLTCLAVDITIPWIIVSIFAVTGSLIITKFIKAKR
;
A
#
# COMPACT_ATOMS: atom_id res chain seq x y z
N MET A 1 25.27 -3.01 26.87
CA MET A 1 24.10 -3.16 25.96
C MET A 1 24.37 -4.29 24.97
N ASN A 2 23.59 -5.37 25.06
CA ASN A 2 23.79 -6.62 24.33
C ASN A 2 23.33 -6.51 22.85
N ARG A 3 24.24 -6.18 21.94
CA ARG A 3 23.98 -5.94 20.50
C ARG A 3 23.51 -7.17 19.71
N LYS A 4 23.56 -8.38 20.28
CA LYS A 4 23.16 -9.62 19.59
C LYS A 4 21.64 -9.84 19.53
N GLY A 5 20.87 -9.26 20.46
CA GLY A 5 19.40 -9.33 20.45
C GLY A 5 18.73 -8.35 19.48
N GLN A 6 19.44 -7.30 19.06
CA GLN A 6 18.86 -6.22 18.25
C GLN A 6 18.57 -6.68 16.81
N GLY A 7 19.40 -7.56 16.23
CA GLY A 7 19.19 -8.09 14.88
C GLY A 7 17.93 -8.95 14.76
N GLY A 8 17.63 -9.78 15.77
CA GLY A 8 16.41 -10.61 15.77
C GLY A 8 15.13 -9.78 15.87
N ILE A 9 15.16 -8.67 16.60
CA ILE A 9 14.02 -7.76 16.72
C ILE A 9 13.69 -7.11 15.37
N PHE A 10 14.68 -6.70 14.58
CA PHE A 10 14.45 -6.14 13.24
C PHE A 10 13.81 -7.15 12.28
N VAL A 11 14.22 -8.42 12.33
CA VAL A 11 13.64 -9.47 11.49
C VAL A 11 12.17 -9.70 11.83
N ILE A 12 11.83 -9.76 13.12
CA ILE A 12 10.44 -9.95 13.57
C ILE A 12 9.56 -8.75 13.15
N ILE A 13 10.06 -7.52 13.30
CA ILE A 13 9.35 -6.31 12.87
C ILE A 13 9.14 -6.30 11.36
N ALA A 14 10.13 -6.68 10.56
CA ALA A 14 10.01 -6.74 9.11
C ALA A 14 8.95 -7.75 8.65
N ILE A 15 8.90 -8.92 9.28
CA ILE A 15 7.88 -9.94 9.00
C ILE A 15 6.48 -9.41 9.36
N MET A 16 6.35 -8.70 10.47
CA MET A 16 5.06 -8.12 10.87
C MET A 16 4.57 -7.06 9.88
N ILE A 17 5.45 -6.17 9.44
CA ILE A 17 5.11 -5.15 8.43
C ILE A 17 4.71 -5.83 7.11
N PHE A 18 5.41 -6.88 6.71
CA PHE A 18 5.09 -7.63 5.50
C PHE A 18 3.70 -8.28 5.55
N ILE A 19 3.35 -8.92 6.68
CA ILE A 19 2.02 -9.54 6.85
C ILE A 19 0.92 -8.48 6.81
N ILE A 20 1.10 -7.36 7.52
CA ILE A 20 0.15 -6.23 7.50
C ILE A 20 0.00 -5.69 6.07
N GLY A 21 1.11 -5.57 5.32
CA GLY A 21 1.10 -5.18 3.92
C GLY A 21 0.26 -6.10 3.05
N MET A 22 0.46 -7.42 3.16
CA MET A 22 -0.32 -8.41 2.38
C MET A 22 -1.82 -8.38 2.71
N VAL A 23 -2.19 -8.14 3.97
CA VAL A 23 -3.61 -7.98 4.37
C VAL A 23 -4.21 -6.71 3.77
N SER A 24 -3.46 -5.61 3.78
CA SER A 24 -3.93 -4.33 3.22
C SER A 24 -4.22 -4.39 1.72
N VAL A 25 -3.51 -5.24 0.96
CA VAL A 25 -3.78 -5.46 -0.47
C VAL A 25 -5.21 -5.97 -0.70
N ASN A 26 -5.70 -6.89 0.13
CA ASN A 26 -7.06 -7.42 -0.02
C ASN A 26 -8.14 -6.39 0.33
N LEU A 27 -7.84 -5.44 1.23
CA LEU A 27 -8.74 -4.34 1.56
C LEU A 27 -8.83 -3.31 0.41
N ILE A 28 -7.74 -3.08 -0.32
CA ILE A 28 -7.66 -2.05 -1.37
C ILE A 28 -8.11 -2.57 -2.75
N LYS A 29 -8.08 -3.89 -2.99
CA LYS A 29 -8.56 -4.52 -4.23
C LYS A 29 -9.95 -4.06 -4.71
N PRO A 30 -11.01 -4.01 -3.89
CA PRO A 30 -12.32 -3.55 -4.36
C PRO A 30 -12.28 -2.09 -4.84
N ASP A 31 -11.57 -1.21 -4.14
CA ASP A 31 -11.46 0.21 -4.52
C ASP A 31 -10.66 0.40 -5.82
N VAL A 32 -9.61 -0.40 -6.02
CA VAL A 32 -8.87 -0.41 -7.30
C VAL A 32 -9.77 -0.90 -8.43
N THR A 33 -10.62 -1.89 -8.18
CA THR A 33 -11.55 -2.45 -9.17
C THR A 33 -12.63 -1.46 -9.55
N THR A 34 -13.19 -0.71 -8.59
CA THR A 34 -14.17 0.35 -8.86
C THR A 34 -13.56 1.52 -9.63
N LEU A 35 -12.36 1.96 -9.27
CA LEU A 35 -11.63 3.03 -9.97
C LEU A 35 -11.26 2.65 -11.41
N ARG A 36 -10.87 1.41 -11.66
CA ARG A 36 -10.61 0.89 -13.02
C ARG A 36 -11.88 0.83 -13.86
N SER A 37 -13.00 0.47 -13.25
CA SER A 37 -14.31 0.49 -13.92
C SER A 37 -14.73 1.92 -14.26
N ALA A 38 -14.48 2.89 -13.38
CA ALA A 38 -14.76 4.31 -13.60
C ALA A 38 -13.86 4.95 -14.67
N THR A 39 -12.61 4.50 -14.81
CA THR A 39 -11.66 4.96 -15.84
C THR A 39 -11.79 4.20 -17.16
N GLY A 40 -12.69 3.21 -17.25
CA GLY A 40 -12.88 2.39 -18.45
C GLY A 40 -11.74 1.40 -18.74
N LEU A 41 -10.83 1.19 -17.78
CA LEU A 41 -9.65 0.36 -17.95
C LEU A 41 -9.95 -1.10 -17.59
N ASN A 42 -10.42 -1.86 -18.58
CA ASN A 42 -10.88 -3.23 -18.38
C ASN A 42 -9.74 -4.25 -18.54
N CYS A 43 -8.96 -4.49 -17.47
CA CYS A 43 -7.82 -5.41 -17.53
C CYS A 43 -8.09 -6.80 -16.95
N VAL A 44 -9.35 -7.24 -17.06
CA VAL A 44 -9.79 -8.60 -16.70
C VAL A 44 -9.28 -9.62 -17.72
N ASN A 45 -9.09 -9.23 -18.97
CA ASN A 45 -8.67 -10.11 -20.06
C ASN A 45 -7.30 -9.72 -20.60
N ALA A 46 -6.22 -9.91 -19.83
CA ALA A 46 -4.86 -9.55 -20.24
C ALA A 46 -4.47 -10.12 -21.62
N SER A 47 -5.02 -11.26 -22.05
CA SER A 47 -4.70 -11.92 -23.32
C SER A 47 -5.30 -11.24 -24.57
N ALA A 48 -6.34 -10.42 -24.43
CA ALA A 48 -7.06 -9.80 -25.55
C ALA A 48 -6.72 -8.31 -25.76
N ILE A 49 -5.76 -7.78 -25.00
CA ILE A 49 -5.47 -6.35 -24.95
C ILE A 49 -4.05 -6.09 -25.50
N SER A 50 -3.89 -4.99 -26.24
CA SER A 50 -2.60 -4.49 -26.72
C SER A 50 -1.60 -4.28 -25.56
N ASP A 51 -0.31 -4.51 -25.81
CA ASP A 51 0.73 -4.49 -24.78
C ASP A 51 0.87 -3.14 -24.07
N GLY A 52 0.54 -2.03 -24.76
CA GLY A 52 0.49 -0.70 -24.15
C GLY A 52 -0.55 -0.59 -23.03
N THR A 53 -1.69 -1.25 -23.18
CA THR A 53 -2.75 -1.24 -22.16
C THR A 53 -2.42 -2.18 -21.00
N LYS A 54 -1.69 -3.28 -21.24
CA LYS A 54 -1.21 -4.13 -20.14
C LYS A 54 -0.29 -3.36 -19.20
N LEU A 55 0.60 -2.54 -19.78
CA LEU A 55 1.53 -1.70 -19.01
C LEU A 55 0.78 -0.67 -18.17
N THR A 56 -0.23 0.00 -18.75
CA THR A 56 -1.02 0.99 -18.00
C THR A 56 -1.85 0.35 -16.89
N CYS A 57 -2.39 -0.85 -17.10
CA CYS A 57 -3.10 -1.60 -16.07
C CYS A 57 -2.20 -1.94 -14.87
N LEU A 58 -0.97 -2.40 -15.13
CA LEU A 58 -0.01 -2.70 -14.08
C LEU A 58 0.44 -1.42 -13.34
N ALA A 59 0.67 -0.33 -14.09
CA ALA A 59 1.05 0.95 -13.50
C ALA A 59 -0.06 1.48 -12.59
N VAL A 60 -1.32 1.38 -13.00
CA VAL A 60 -2.48 1.82 -12.21
C VAL A 60 -2.67 0.94 -10.96
N ASP A 61 -2.53 -0.39 -11.09
CA ASP A 61 -2.63 -1.32 -9.95
C ASP A 61 -1.54 -1.10 -8.90
N ILE A 62 -0.35 -0.64 -9.28
CA ILE A 62 0.73 -0.31 -8.34
C ILE A 62 0.56 1.10 -7.76
N THR A 63 0.17 2.06 -8.59
CA THR A 63 0.14 3.48 -8.19
C THR A 63 -1.00 3.78 -7.23
N ILE A 64 -2.19 3.23 -7.46
CA ILE A 64 -3.37 3.52 -6.62
C ILE A 64 -3.15 3.12 -5.15
N PRO A 65 -2.72 1.88 -4.82
CA PRO A 65 -2.45 1.50 -3.44
C PRO A 65 -1.37 2.38 -2.80
N TRP A 66 -0.34 2.78 -3.55
CA TRP A 66 0.73 3.63 -3.04
C TRP A 66 0.22 5.02 -2.66
N ILE A 67 -0.62 5.63 -3.51
CA ILE A 67 -1.23 6.93 -3.21
C ILE A 67 -2.10 6.83 -1.96
N ILE A 68 -2.95 5.81 -1.85
CA ILE A 68 -3.82 5.60 -0.68
C ILE A 68 -2.99 5.48 0.61
N VAL A 69 -1.96 4.61 0.60
CA VAL A 69 -1.07 4.43 1.76
C VAL A 69 -0.34 5.73 2.11
N SER A 70 0.12 6.49 1.11
CA SER A 70 0.82 7.77 1.35
C SER A 70 -0.09 8.79 2.04
N ILE A 71 -1.37 8.87 1.64
CA ILE A 71 -2.34 9.79 2.25
C ILE A 71 -2.62 9.39 3.71
N PHE A 72 -2.78 8.09 3.98
CA PHE A 72 -2.94 7.58 5.34
C PHE A 72 -1.70 7.80 6.20
N ALA A 73 -0.50 7.62 5.64
CA ALA A 73 0.76 7.87 6.34
C ALA A 73 0.93 9.35 6.70
N VAL A 74 0.68 10.25 5.75
CA VAL A 74 0.77 11.71 5.99
C VAL A 74 -0.29 12.15 7.00
N THR A 75 -1.55 11.77 6.81
CA THR A 75 -2.63 12.19 7.71
C THR A 75 -2.45 11.58 9.10
N GLY A 76 -2.09 10.29 9.18
CA GLY A 76 -1.80 9.60 10.43
C GLY A 76 -0.62 10.22 11.18
N SER A 77 0.48 10.54 10.47
CA SER A 77 1.63 11.19 11.09
C SER A 77 1.32 12.60 11.61
N LEU A 78 0.50 13.38 10.90
CA LEU A 78 0.06 14.71 11.36
C LEU A 78 -0.81 14.63 12.62
N ILE A 79 -1.73 13.67 12.66
CA ILE A 79 -2.58 13.42 13.84
C ILE A 79 -1.70 13.01 15.03
N ILE A 80 -0.82 12.02 14.85
CA ILE A 80 0.09 11.54 15.90
C ILE A 80 0.99 12.68 16.39
N THR A 81 1.51 13.51 15.48
CA THR A 81 2.35 14.67 15.85
C THR A 81 1.58 15.67 16.69
N LYS A 82 0.30 15.94 16.37
CA LYS A 82 -0.54 16.79 17.21
C LYS A 82 -0.81 16.19 18.60
N PHE A 83 -1.10 14.89 18.68
CA PHE A 83 -1.34 14.23 19.97
C PHE A 83 -0.08 14.14 20.84
N ILE A 84 1.09 13.92 20.26
CA ILE A 84 2.36 13.91 20.98
C ILE A 84 2.70 15.32 21.48
N LYS A 85 2.46 16.35 20.67
CA LYS A 85 2.75 17.74 21.03
C LYS A 85 1.76 18.31 22.06
N ALA A 86 0.52 17.83 22.09
CA ALA A 86 -0.49 18.20 23.09
C ALA A 86 -0.28 17.53 24.47
N LYS A 87 0.57 16.50 24.55
CA LYS A 87 0.87 15.74 25.78
C LYS A 87 2.18 16.18 26.46
N ARG A 88 2.94 17.10 25.86
CA ARG A 88 4.07 17.81 26.47
C ARG A 88 3.62 19.19 26.91
#